data_AF-A0A9D1C8B7-F1
#
_entry.id   AF-A0A9D1C8B7-F1
#
_cell.length_a   1.000
_cell.length_b   1.000
_cell.length_c   1.000
_cell.angle_alpha   90.00
_cell.angle_beta   90.00
_cell.angle_gamma   90.00
#
_symmetry.space_group_name_H-M   'P 1'
#
loop_
_entity.id
_entity.type
_entity.pdbx_description
1 polymer ?
#
loop_
_entity_poly.entity_id
_entity_poly.type
_entity_poly.pdbx_seq_one_letter_code
_entity_poly.pdbx_strand_id
1 'polypeptide(L)'
;MADTRFSELMGLIKAIQASSGQTVLNEIEGVQRSFGVVKRNYDELINAILAFQDEKEIPRLWPQQSRDVRHEAMDVVVTRLQNFLAAAFSLVDHVRRHRKHLYSGEVFNEEIAAQLQSLILGRPEHWIAQGLRIYTLHVGLPPISFVLQGRGGELVGSKFQLSKDDLLKWDGWSSQARRSIEGGDHGITLEEFIKVYFNQLSEFYAWLWRSQSAVHSEEIEAANILRDEARALHEDLYGPIHKQMS
;
A
#
# COMPACT_ATOMS: atom_id res chain seq x y z
N MET A 1 -26.04 16.99 -39.92
CA MET A 1 -25.54 17.68 -38.72
C MET A 1 -25.24 16.71 -37.58
N ALA A 2 -26.18 15.87 -37.13
CA ALA A 2 -25.90 14.87 -36.07
C ALA A 2 -24.78 13.87 -36.44
N ASP A 3 -24.76 13.38 -37.68
CA ASP A 3 -23.75 12.41 -38.17
C ASP A 3 -22.32 12.99 -38.21
N THR A 4 -22.19 14.27 -38.55
CA THR A 4 -20.89 14.99 -38.58
C THR A 4 -20.34 15.22 -37.18
N ARG A 5 -21.19 15.66 -36.23
CA ARG A 5 -20.78 15.90 -34.84
C ARG A 5 -20.49 14.60 -34.09
N PHE A 6 -21.21 13.52 -34.38
CA PHE A 6 -20.88 12.20 -33.86
C PHE A 6 -19.50 11.71 -34.35
N SER A 7 -19.20 11.89 -35.65
CA SER A 7 -17.88 11.57 -36.22
C SER A 7 -16.76 12.39 -35.57
N GLU A 8 -17.00 13.68 -35.32
CA GLU A 8 -16.08 14.58 -34.61
C GLU A 8 -15.82 14.11 -33.17
N LEU A 9 -16.86 13.73 -32.41
CA LEU A 9 -16.72 13.16 -31.07
C LEU A 9 -15.88 11.88 -31.09
N MET A 10 -16.13 10.98 -32.04
CA MET A 10 -15.33 9.77 -32.19
C MET A 10 -13.87 10.07 -32.58
N GLY A 11 -13.63 11.14 -33.34
CA GLY A 11 -12.29 11.66 -33.64
C GLY A 11 -11.57 12.13 -32.38
N LEU A 12 -12.23 12.93 -31.55
CA LEU A 12 -11.70 13.40 -30.26
C LEU A 12 -11.40 12.24 -29.31
N ILE A 13 -12.29 11.26 -29.19
CA ILE A 13 -12.06 10.06 -28.36
C ILE A 13 -10.79 9.32 -28.80
N LYS A 14 -10.59 9.14 -30.11
CA LYS A 14 -9.36 8.53 -30.64
C LYS A 14 -8.12 9.40 -30.37
N ALA A 15 -8.23 10.72 -30.51
CA ALA A 15 -7.14 11.63 -30.22
C ALA A 15 -6.73 11.60 -28.73
N ILE A 16 -7.70 11.55 -27.82
CA ILE A 16 -7.46 11.37 -26.38
C ILE A 16 -6.74 10.06 -26.15
N GLN A 17 -7.26 8.93 -26.65
CA GLN A 17 -6.66 7.61 -26.47
C GLN A 17 -5.23 7.51 -27.01
N ALA A 18 -4.91 8.25 -28.08
CA ALA A 18 -3.59 8.28 -28.69
C ALA A 18 -2.63 9.31 -28.05
N SER A 19 -3.11 10.18 -27.16
CA SER A 19 -2.30 11.24 -26.56
C SER A 19 -1.28 10.69 -25.56
N SER A 20 -0.10 11.33 -25.50
CA SER A 20 0.91 11.04 -24.48
C SER A 20 0.37 11.27 -23.07
N GLY A 21 -0.40 12.35 -22.87
CA GLY A 21 -1.02 12.67 -21.59
C GLY A 21 -1.98 11.58 -21.10
N GLN A 22 -2.81 11.01 -21.98
CA GLN A 22 -3.68 9.90 -21.59
C GLN A 22 -2.90 8.63 -21.24
N THR A 23 -1.81 8.35 -21.96
CA THR A 23 -0.91 7.22 -21.66
C THR A 23 -0.31 7.38 -20.26
N VAL A 24 0.24 8.56 -19.97
CA VAL A 24 0.80 8.90 -18.65
C VAL A 24 -0.27 8.76 -17.56
N LEU A 25 -1.46 9.33 -17.76
CA LEU A 25 -2.55 9.26 -16.78
C LEU A 25 -2.95 7.82 -16.46
N ASN A 26 -3.08 6.96 -17.48
CA ASN A 26 -3.44 5.55 -17.29
C ASN A 26 -2.38 4.80 -16.47
N GLU A 27 -1.10 5.01 -16.77
CA GLU A 27 0.01 4.38 -16.05
C GLU A 27 0.04 4.85 -14.59
N ILE A 28 -0.08 6.16 -14.35
CA ILE A 28 -0.11 6.68 -12.98
C ILE A 28 -1.35 6.15 -12.22
N GLU A 29 -2.52 6.09 -12.86
CA GLU A 29 -3.72 5.51 -12.25
C GLU A 29 -3.54 4.04 -11.88
N GLY A 30 -2.84 3.26 -12.71
CA GLY A 30 -2.50 1.86 -12.42
C GLY A 30 -1.70 1.70 -11.13
N VAL A 31 -0.71 2.57 -10.90
CA VAL A 31 0.05 2.58 -9.65
C VAL A 31 -0.81 3.10 -8.48
N GLN A 32 -1.69 4.08 -8.71
CA GLN A 32 -2.59 4.61 -7.67
C GLN A 32 -3.55 3.54 -7.16
N ARG A 33 -4.14 2.76 -8.08
CA ARG A 33 -4.98 1.62 -7.72
C ARG A 33 -4.22 0.59 -6.90
N SER A 34 -2.97 0.33 -7.26
CA SER A 34 -2.08 -0.56 -6.49
C SER A 34 -1.84 -0.06 -5.07
N PHE A 35 -1.60 1.25 -4.90
CA PHE A 35 -1.49 1.87 -3.58
C PHE A 35 -2.80 1.77 -2.80
N GLY A 36 -3.95 1.94 -3.46
CA GLY A 36 -5.28 1.72 -2.86
C GLY A 36 -5.46 0.32 -2.28
N VAL A 37 -4.94 -0.71 -2.95
CA VAL A 37 -4.93 -2.10 -2.42
C VAL A 37 -4.06 -2.19 -1.17
N VAL A 38 -2.89 -1.57 -1.14
CA VAL A 38 -2.03 -1.52 0.06
C VAL A 38 -2.75 -0.83 1.22
N LYS A 39 -3.33 0.35 0.98
CA LYS A 39 -4.06 1.11 2.00
C LYS A 39 -5.20 0.30 2.60
N ARG A 40 -6.00 -0.38 1.77
CA ARG A 40 -7.09 -1.22 2.25
C ARG A 40 -6.59 -2.35 3.16
N ASN A 41 -5.52 -3.04 2.77
CA ASN A 41 -4.94 -4.12 3.59
C ASN A 41 -4.32 -3.59 4.88
N TYR A 42 -3.73 -2.39 4.85
CA TYR A 42 -3.28 -1.70 6.05
C TYR A 42 -4.44 -1.40 7.00
N ASP A 43 -5.53 -0.79 6.51
CA ASP A 43 -6.70 -0.45 7.33
C ASP A 43 -7.32 -1.73 7.94
N GLU A 44 -7.48 -2.79 7.15
CA GLU A 44 -8.00 -4.08 7.62
C GLU A 44 -7.10 -4.72 8.71
N LEU A 45 -5.77 -4.64 8.56
CA LEU A 45 -4.82 -5.16 9.55
C LEU A 45 -4.82 -4.34 10.84
N ILE A 46 -4.78 -3.00 10.75
CA ILE A 46 -4.81 -2.13 11.92
C ILE A 46 -6.12 -2.29 12.68
N ASN A 47 -7.26 -2.35 11.97
CA ASN A 47 -8.55 -2.58 12.59
C ASN A 47 -8.61 -3.94 13.31
N ALA A 48 -8.06 -5.00 12.70
CA ALA A 48 -7.97 -6.31 13.35
C ALA A 48 -7.10 -6.27 14.62
N ILE A 49 -5.94 -5.61 14.56
CA ILE A 49 -5.05 -5.45 15.71
C ILE A 49 -5.78 -4.71 16.84
N LEU A 50 -6.34 -3.53 16.55
CA LEU A 50 -7.00 -2.68 17.55
C LEU A 50 -8.23 -3.36 18.17
N ALA A 51 -9.00 -4.11 17.37
CA ALA A 51 -10.16 -4.84 17.86
C ALA A 51 -9.78 -5.86 18.95
N PHE A 52 -8.63 -6.52 18.86
CA PHE A 52 -8.17 -7.48 19.87
C PHE A 52 -7.34 -6.84 21.00
N GLN A 53 -6.95 -5.57 20.87
CA GLN A 53 -6.27 -4.83 21.92
C GLN A 53 -7.23 -4.09 22.87
N ASP A 54 -8.51 -3.93 22.50
CA ASP A 54 -9.53 -3.28 23.33
C ASP A 54 -9.61 -3.97 24.71
N GLU A 55 -9.51 -3.19 25.78
CA GLU A 55 -9.60 -3.66 27.16
C GLU A 55 -10.87 -4.47 27.42
N LYS A 56 -11.97 -4.13 26.74
CA LYS A 56 -13.26 -4.83 26.83
C LYS A 56 -13.20 -6.27 26.34
N GLU A 57 -12.23 -6.59 25.48
CA GLU A 57 -12.04 -7.94 24.95
C GLU A 57 -11.19 -8.82 25.88
N ILE A 58 -10.48 -8.24 26.85
CA ILE A 58 -9.62 -8.98 27.79
C ILE A 58 -10.39 -10.09 28.53
N PRO A 59 -11.60 -9.86 29.08
CA PRO A 59 -12.38 -10.91 29.73
C PRO A 59 -12.82 -12.04 28.79
N ARG A 60 -12.97 -11.76 27.48
CA ARG A 60 -13.32 -12.76 26.47
C ARG A 60 -12.10 -13.57 26.03
N LEU A 61 -10.96 -12.91 25.84
CA LEU A 61 -9.75 -13.50 25.28
C LEU A 61 -8.87 -14.21 26.31
N TRP A 62 -8.87 -13.78 27.56
CA TRP A 62 -7.89 -14.23 28.56
C TRP A 62 -8.23 -15.50 29.37
N PRO A 63 -9.50 -15.91 29.58
CA PRO A 63 -9.78 -17.17 30.25
C PRO A 63 -9.03 -18.35 29.60
N GLN A 64 -8.59 -19.32 30.42
CA GLN A 64 -7.88 -20.50 29.92
C GLN A 64 -8.68 -21.24 28.83
N GLN A 65 -10.00 -21.23 28.99
CA GLN A 65 -11.01 -21.80 28.09
C GLN A 65 -11.04 -21.12 26.71
N SER A 66 -10.64 -19.85 26.62
CA SER A 66 -10.70 -19.03 25.41
C SER A 66 -9.53 -19.26 24.45
N ARG A 67 -8.86 -20.42 24.53
CA ARG A 67 -7.71 -20.76 23.67
C ARG A 67 -8.09 -20.68 22.19
N ASP A 68 -9.22 -21.26 21.82
CA ASP A 68 -9.68 -21.28 20.42
C ASP A 68 -10.00 -19.87 19.93
N VAL A 69 -10.58 -19.02 20.79
CA VAL A 69 -10.85 -17.62 20.50
C VAL A 69 -9.56 -16.83 20.25
N ARG A 70 -8.51 -17.08 21.04
CA ARG A 70 -7.19 -16.44 20.81
C ARG A 70 -6.53 -16.92 19.53
N HIS A 71 -6.70 -18.20 19.18
CA HIS A 71 -6.19 -18.73 17.91
C HIS A 71 -6.90 -18.09 16.72
N GLU A 72 -8.24 -18.00 16.75
CA GLU A 72 -9.01 -17.34 15.70
C GLU A 72 -8.60 -15.87 15.56
N ALA A 73 -8.41 -15.17 16.68
CA ALA A 73 -7.89 -13.81 16.67
C ALA A 73 -6.50 -13.69 16.02
N MET A 74 -5.60 -14.64 16.33
CA MET A 74 -4.28 -14.70 15.73
C MET A 74 -4.35 -14.99 14.23
N ASP A 75 -5.20 -15.92 13.81
CA ASP A 75 -5.38 -16.30 12.40
C ASP A 75 -5.86 -15.09 11.57
N VAL A 76 -6.78 -14.29 12.12
CA VAL A 76 -7.21 -13.03 11.49
C VAL A 76 -6.03 -12.08 11.33
N VAL A 77 -5.27 -11.81 12.39
CA VAL A 77 -4.14 -10.86 12.34
C VAL A 77 -3.05 -11.34 11.39
N VAL A 78 -2.69 -12.62 11.43
CA VAL A 78 -1.69 -13.23 10.56
C VAL A 78 -2.13 -13.17 9.09
N THR A 79 -3.39 -13.48 8.80
CA THR A 79 -3.94 -13.40 7.43
C THR A 79 -3.86 -11.98 6.90
N ARG A 80 -4.26 -10.98 7.71
CA ARG A 80 -4.20 -9.57 7.30
C ARG A 80 -2.75 -9.08 7.15
N LEU A 81 -1.84 -9.55 8.00
CA LEU A 81 -0.41 -9.25 7.87
C LEU A 81 0.16 -9.79 6.56
N GLN A 82 -0.15 -11.04 6.21
CA GLN A 82 0.28 -11.64 4.94
C GLN A 82 -0.25 -10.84 3.75
N ASN A 83 -1.53 -10.47 3.74
CA ASN A 83 -2.11 -9.71 2.65
C ASN A 83 -1.49 -8.31 2.52
N PHE A 84 -1.26 -7.62 3.64
CA PHE A 84 -0.60 -6.32 3.66
C PHE A 84 0.84 -6.42 3.10
N LEU A 85 1.64 -7.38 3.57
CA LEU A 85 3.00 -7.60 3.08
C LEU A 85 3.01 -7.94 1.59
N ALA A 86 2.12 -8.82 1.14
CA ALA A 86 2.00 -9.16 -0.28
C ALA A 86 1.63 -7.93 -1.13
N ALA A 87 0.64 -7.15 -0.71
CA ALA A 87 0.23 -5.93 -1.41
C ALA A 87 1.36 -4.88 -1.47
N ALA A 88 2.06 -4.66 -0.35
CA ALA A 88 3.16 -3.69 -0.25
C ALA A 88 4.30 -4.04 -1.23
N PHE A 89 4.68 -5.31 -1.32
CA PHE A 89 5.74 -5.74 -2.25
C PHE A 89 5.29 -5.72 -3.71
N SER A 90 4.03 -6.05 -4.00
CA SER A 90 3.45 -5.86 -5.34
C SER A 90 3.49 -4.40 -5.77
N LEU A 91 3.18 -3.45 -4.88
CA LEU A 91 3.29 -2.02 -5.18
C LEU A 91 4.72 -1.61 -5.54
N VAL A 92 5.72 -2.05 -4.75
CA VAL A 92 7.14 -1.76 -5.04
C VAL A 92 7.53 -2.29 -6.43
N ASP A 93 7.09 -3.50 -6.78
CA ASP A 93 7.36 -4.07 -8.11
C ASP A 93 6.62 -3.36 -9.23
N HIS A 94 5.39 -2.89 -8.99
CA HIS A 94 4.64 -2.07 -9.93
C HIS A 94 5.35 -0.74 -10.18
N VAL A 95 5.85 -0.07 -9.14
CA VAL A 95 6.64 1.16 -9.27
C VAL A 95 7.94 0.91 -10.06
N ARG A 96 8.62 -0.22 -9.82
CA ARG A 96 9.83 -0.59 -10.58
C ARG A 96 9.53 -0.82 -12.07
N ARG A 97 8.40 -1.44 -12.39
CA ARG A 97 7.95 -1.63 -13.78
C ARG A 97 7.55 -0.30 -14.41
N HIS A 98 6.75 0.50 -13.69
CA HIS A 98 6.28 1.83 -14.08
C HIS A 98 7.45 2.74 -14.47
N ARG A 99 8.45 2.88 -13.59
CA ARG A 99 9.61 3.75 -13.86
C ARG A 99 10.44 3.26 -15.06
N LYS A 100 10.57 1.94 -15.23
CA LYS A 100 11.28 1.36 -16.37
C LYS A 100 10.51 1.57 -17.67
N HIS A 101 9.18 1.56 -17.62
CA HIS A 101 8.35 1.74 -18.79
C HIS A 101 8.31 3.20 -19.24
N LEU A 102 8.07 4.14 -18.32
CA LEU A 102 7.86 5.54 -18.68
C LEU A 102 9.14 6.39 -18.71
N TYR A 103 10.16 6.06 -17.91
CA TYR A 103 11.27 6.99 -17.65
C TYR A 103 12.64 6.38 -17.97
N SER A 104 12.70 5.29 -18.75
CA SER A 104 13.97 4.64 -19.05
C SER A 104 14.92 5.56 -19.82
N GLY A 105 16.06 5.87 -19.21
CA GLY A 105 17.07 6.78 -19.77
C GLY A 105 16.85 8.25 -19.42
N GLU A 106 15.84 8.58 -18.62
CA GLU A 106 15.55 9.94 -18.17
C GLU A 106 16.11 10.20 -16.77
N VAL A 107 16.49 11.47 -16.51
CA VAL A 107 16.95 11.94 -15.19
C VAL A 107 15.91 11.63 -14.10
N PHE A 108 14.62 11.76 -14.43
CA PHE A 108 13.54 11.53 -13.49
C PHE A 108 13.48 10.07 -12.98
N ASN A 109 13.93 9.08 -13.77
CA ASN A 109 14.04 7.70 -13.29
C ASN A 109 15.10 7.54 -12.20
N GLU A 110 16.20 8.29 -12.27
CA GLU A 110 17.23 8.30 -11.23
C GLU A 110 16.69 8.93 -9.95
N GLU A 111 15.93 10.02 -10.06
CA GLU A 111 15.26 10.65 -8.91
C GLU A 111 14.27 9.70 -8.23
N ILE A 112 13.43 9.00 -9.01
CA ILE A 112 12.51 7.98 -8.48
C ILE A 112 13.29 6.86 -7.79
N ALA A 113 14.38 6.38 -8.39
CA ALA A 113 15.21 5.34 -7.79
C ALA A 113 15.83 5.79 -6.46
N ALA A 114 16.33 7.03 -6.41
CA ALA A 114 16.92 7.61 -5.22
C ALA A 114 15.90 7.77 -4.09
N GLN A 115 14.68 8.25 -4.40
CA GLN A 115 13.60 8.38 -3.42
C GLN A 115 13.06 7.03 -2.95
N LEU A 116 12.91 6.06 -3.86
CA LEU A 116 12.52 4.70 -3.50
C LEU A 116 13.56 4.08 -2.56
N GLN A 117 14.85 4.32 -2.82
CA GLN A 117 15.93 3.86 -1.96
C GLN A 117 15.93 4.56 -0.60
N SER A 118 15.76 5.89 -0.56
CA SER A 118 15.86 6.67 0.67
C SER A 118 14.64 6.54 1.58
N LEU A 119 13.45 6.41 1.02
CA LEU A 119 12.19 6.38 1.78
C LEU A 119 11.74 4.96 2.12
N ILE A 120 12.13 3.95 1.32
CA ILE A 120 11.64 2.58 1.49
C ILE A 120 12.80 1.57 1.54
N LEU A 121 13.51 1.33 0.44
CA LEU A 121 14.40 0.16 0.31
C LEU A 121 15.62 0.19 1.24
N GLY A 122 16.03 1.39 1.66
CA GLY A 122 17.12 1.62 2.60
C GLY A 122 16.68 1.68 4.07
N ARG A 123 15.41 1.40 4.38
CA ARG A 123 14.86 1.52 5.73
C ARG A 123 14.83 0.17 6.46
N PRO A 124 15.10 0.15 7.78
CA PRO A 124 14.98 -1.05 8.62
C PRO A 124 13.65 -1.79 8.45
N GLU A 125 12.56 -1.05 8.36
CA GLU A 125 11.21 -1.58 8.30
C GLU A 125 10.98 -2.38 7.01
N HIS A 126 11.52 -1.90 5.88
CA HIS A 126 11.45 -2.62 4.62
C HIS A 126 12.22 -3.94 4.67
N TRP A 127 13.42 -3.96 5.25
CA TRP A 127 14.22 -5.20 5.36
C TRP A 127 13.52 -6.24 6.24
N ILE A 128 12.93 -5.79 7.36
CA ILE A 128 12.15 -6.66 8.24
C ILE A 128 10.87 -7.12 7.52
N ALA A 129 10.13 -6.24 6.85
CA ALA A 129 8.94 -6.60 6.09
C ALA A 129 9.25 -7.60 4.97
N GLN A 130 10.40 -7.46 4.31
CA GLN A 130 10.87 -8.40 3.31
C GLN A 130 11.11 -9.79 3.91
N GLY A 131 11.83 -9.86 5.03
CA GLY A 131 12.07 -11.13 5.71
C GLY A 131 10.79 -11.74 6.26
N LEU A 132 9.88 -10.95 6.84
CA LEU A 132 8.56 -11.43 7.29
C LEU A 132 7.76 -12.01 6.13
N ARG A 133 7.74 -11.36 4.96
CA ARG A 133 7.08 -11.88 3.76
C ARG A 133 7.68 -13.23 3.37
N ILE A 134 9.01 -13.32 3.27
CA ILE A 134 9.69 -14.58 2.90
C ILE A 134 9.37 -15.67 3.93
N TYR A 135 9.46 -15.36 5.22
CA TYR A 135 9.13 -16.28 6.30
C TYR A 135 7.69 -16.80 6.17
N THR A 136 6.71 -15.90 5.98
CA THR A 136 5.29 -16.25 5.84
C THR A 136 5.01 -17.18 4.65
N LEU A 137 5.78 -17.05 3.57
CA LEU A 137 5.57 -17.81 2.34
C LEU A 137 6.30 -19.15 2.32
N HIS A 138 7.42 -19.27 3.02
CA HIS A 138 8.34 -20.41 2.87
C HIS A 138 8.64 -21.18 4.16
N VAL A 139 8.35 -20.60 5.33
CA VAL A 139 8.71 -21.19 6.63
C VAL A 139 7.47 -21.53 7.45
N GLY A 140 6.57 -20.55 7.63
CA GLY A 140 5.36 -20.73 8.42
C GLY A 140 4.79 -19.40 8.91
N LEU A 141 3.92 -19.44 9.92
CA LEU A 141 3.36 -18.21 10.48
C LEU A 141 4.41 -17.47 11.33
N PRO A 142 4.52 -16.13 11.19
CA PRO A 142 5.50 -15.35 11.94
C PRO A 142 5.24 -15.50 13.44
N PRO A 143 6.29 -15.48 14.29
CA PRO A 143 6.17 -15.69 15.72
C PRO A 143 5.58 -14.46 16.41
N ILE A 144 4.28 -14.27 16.22
CA ILE A 144 3.48 -13.23 16.85
C ILE A 144 2.98 -13.75 18.19
N SER A 145 3.15 -12.94 19.23
CA SER A 145 2.68 -13.20 20.58
C SER A 145 1.73 -12.10 21.04
N PHE A 146 0.76 -12.47 21.87
CA PHE A 146 -0.05 -11.52 22.63
C PHE A 146 0.68 -11.20 23.93
N VAL A 147 0.98 -9.93 24.15
CA VAL A 147 1.63 -9.44 25.36
C VAL A 147 0.61 -8.61 26.13
N LEU A 148 0.29 -9.05 27.34
CA LEU A 148 -0.57 -8.30 28.24
C LEU A 148 0.16 -7.13 28.87
N GLN A 149 -0.56 -6.02 29.02
CA GLN A 149 -0.09 -4.85 29.72
C GLN A 149 -0.83 -4.74 31.05
N GLY A 150 -0.06 -4.61 32.14
CA GLY A 150 -0.59 -4.46 33.48
C GLY A 150 -0.16 -3.16 34.12
N ARG A 151 -1.04 -2.56 34.93
CA ARG A 151 -0.73 -1.39 35.76
C ARG A 151 -1.35 -1.60 37.14
N GLY A 152 -0.53 -1.57 38.19
CA GLY A 152 -1.02 -1.70 39.57
C GLY A 152 -1.70 -3.04 39.90
N GLY A 153 -1.40 -4.12 39.14
CA GLY A 153 -2.02 -5.43 39.32
C GLY A 153 -3.27 -5.65 38.46
N GLU A 154 -3.76 -4.63 37.76
CA GLU A 154 -4.87 -4.73 36.80
C GLU A 154 -4.34 -4.87 35.38
N LEU A 155 -5.04 -5.65 34.55
CA LEU A 155 -4.80 -5.71 33.11
C LEU A 155 -5.41 -4.47 32.46
N VAL A 156 -4.58 -3.68 31.81
CA VAL A 156 -4.94 -2.38 31.20
C VAL A 156 -4.78 -2.40 29.67
N GLY A 157 -4.54 -3.57 29.09
CA GLY A 157 -4.42 -3.69 27.64
C GLY A 157 -3.69 -4.94 27.20
N SER A 158 -3.59 -5.08 25.88
CA SER A 158 -2.73 -6.06 25.25
C SER A 158 -2.11 -5.48 23.99
N LYS A 159 -1.03 -6.11 23.51
CA LYS A 159 -0.42 -5.79 22.22
C LYS A 159 0.03 -7.04 21.50
N PHE A 160 0.09 -6.98 20.18
CA PHE A 160 0.74 -7.99 19.36
C PHE A 160 2.22 -7.64 19.22
N GLN A 161 3.08 -8.61 19.51
CA GLN A 161 4.52 -8.43 19.45
C GLN A 161 5.16 -9.58 18.69
N LEU A 162 6.02 -9.25 17.74
CA LEU A 162 6.94 -10.20 17.14
C LEU A 162 8.10 -10.39 18.12
N SER A 163 8.26 -11.61 18.61
CA SER A 163 9.32 -11.98 19.55
C SER A 163 10.68 -11.89 18.87
N LYS A 164 11.59 -11.07 19.42
CA LYS A 164 12.96 -10.93 18.91
C LYS A 164 13.67 -12.28 18.88
N ASP A 165 13.62 -13.02 19.98
CA ASP A 165 14.31 -14.30 20.12
C ASP A 165 13.77 -15.33 19.13
N ASP A 166 12.45 -15.35 18.91
CA ASP A 166 11.85 -16.27 17.93
C ASP A 166 12.13 -15.86 16.49
N LEU A 167 12.12 -14.56 16.17
CA LEU A 167 12.53 -14.09 14.86
C LEU A 167 13.97 -14.50 14.56
N LEU A 168 14.89 -14.33 15.52
CA LEU A 168 16.33 -14.60 15.33
C LEU A 168 16.70 -16.09 15.23
N LYS A 169 15.76 -17.01 15.49
CA LYS A 169 15.93 -18.46 15.26
C LYS A 169 15.99 -18.82 13.78
N TRP A 170 15.37 -18.02 12.92
CA TRP A 170 15.46 -18.22 11.47
C TRP A 170 16.72 -17.54 10.93
N ASP A 171 17.47 -18.25 10.09
CA ASP A 171 18.74 -17.81 9.51
C ASP A 171 18.57 -17.09 8.16
N GLY A 172 17.39 -17.12 7.56
CA GLY A 172 17.11 -16.52 6.25
C GLY A 172 16.94 -14.99 6.24
N TRP A 173 17.14 -14.30 7.37
CA TRP A 173 17.16 -12.83 7.40
C TRP A 173 18.38 -12.29 6.63
N SER A 174 18.18 -11.19 5.91
CA SER A 174 19.33 -10.41 5.40
C SER A 174 20.16 -9.87 6.57
N SER A 175 21.45 -9.63 6.35
CA SER A 175 22.32 -9.06 7.39
C SER A 175 21.80 -7.73 7.91
N GLN A 176 21.17 -6.92 7.06
CA GLN A 176 20.54 -5.66 7.44
C GLN A 176 19.30 -5.89 8.32
N ALA A 177 18.38 -6.77 7.91
CA ALA A 177 17.19 -7.10 8.70
C ALA A 177 17.56 -7.66 10.07
N ARG A 178 18.54 -8.57 10.10
CA ARG A 178 19.03 -9.17 11.34
C ARG A 178 19.58 -8.13 12.31
N ARG A 179 20.44 -7.22 11.84
CA ARG A 179 20.96 -6.12 12.68
C ARG A 179 19.85 -5.22 13.21
N SER A 180 18.82 -4.93 12.40
CA SER A 180 17.68 -4.13 12.83
C SER A 180 16.86 -4.84 13.92
N ILE A 181 16.65 -6.16 13.81
CA ILE A 181 15.96 -6.97 14.83
C ILE A 181 16.81 -7.05 16.12
N GLU A 182 18.13 -7.22 15.97
CA GLU A 182 19.08 -7.28 17.10
C GLU A 182 19.16 -5.96 17.87
N GLY A 183 19.01 -4.82 17.19
CA GLY A 183 19.05 -3.48 17.80
C GLY A 183 17.82 -3.08 18.63
N GLY A 184 16.70 -3.81 18.52
CA GLY A 184 15.51 -3.58 19.36
C GLY A 184 15.60 -4.30 20.71
N ASP A 185 14.93 -3.79 21.74
CA ASP A 185 15.02 -4.34 23.11
C ASP A 185 14.43 -5.77 23.21
N HIS A 186 13.10 -5.89 23.14
CA HIS A 186 12.38 -7.14 23.46
C HIS A 186 11.57 -7.72 22.29
N GLY A 187 11.54 -7.04 21.15
CA GLY A 187 10.74 -7.42 19.99
C GLY A 187 10.12 -6.22 19.31
N ILE A 188 9.28 -6.49 18.33
CA ILE A 188 8.68 -5.47 17.48
C ILE A 188 7.18 -5.43 17.77
N THR A 189 6.68 -4.31 18.27
CA THR A 189 5.22 -4.09 18.37
C THR A 189 4.66 -4.06 16.96
N LEU A 190 3.74 -4.98 16.65
CA LEU A 190 3.25 -5.17 15.29
C LEU A 190 2.53 -3.93 14.77
N GLU A 191 1.69 -3.32 15.62
CA GLU A 191 0.95 -2.10 15.27
C GLU A 191 1.87 -0.95 14.84
N GLU A 192 2.85 -0.63 15.69
CA GLU A 192 3.80 0.46 15.46
C GLU A 192 4.61 0.20 14.19
N PHE A 193 5.10 -1.03 14.03
CA PHE A 193 5.85 -1.43 12.84
C PHE A 193 5.06 -1.26 11.54
N ILE A 194 3.81 -1.72 11.52
CA ILE A 194 2.94 -1.62 10.33
C ILE A 194 2.60 -0.17 10.03
N LYS A 195 2.33 0.66 11.05
CA LYS A 195 2.11 2.10 10.89
C LYS A 195 3.33 2.81 10.29
N VAL A 196 4.52 2.56 10.82
CA VAL A 196 5.77 3.17 10.32
C VAL A 196 6.02 2.75 8.88
N TYR A 197 5.91 1.44 8.58
CA TYR A 197 6.17 0.95 7.22
C TYR A 197 5.14 1.45 6.20
N PHE A 198 3.85 1.49 6.57
CA PHE A 198 2.82 2.07 5.71
C PHE A 198 3.02 3.57 5.48
N ASN A 199 3.45 4.31 6.51
CA ASN A 199 3.75 5.73 6.37
C ASN A 199 4.91 5.97 5.39
N GLN A 200 5.98 5.17 5.43
CA GLN A 200 7.08 5.23 4.45
C GLN A 200 6.59 5.01 3.01
N LEU A 201 5.72 4.01 2.80
CA LEU A 201 5.10 3.77 1.48
C LEU A 201 4.26 4.97 1.04
N SER A 202 3.48 5.53 1.96
CA SER A 202 2.58 6.67 1.70
C SER A 202 3.35 7.95 1.38
N GLU A 203 4.42 8.24 2.09
CA GLU A 203 5.30 9.39 1.85
C GLU A 203 5.96 9.33 0.48
N PHE A 204 6.54 8.17 0.13
CA PHE A 204 7.11 7.96 -1.19
C PHE A 204 6.05 8.12 -2.28
N TYR A 205 4.85 7.56 -2.07
CA TYR A 205 3.79 7.63 -3.08
C TYR A 205 3.23 9.04 -3.27
N ALA A 206 3.06 9.80 -2.18
CA ALA A 206 2.65 11.20 -2.22
C ALA A 206 3.70 12.09 -2.87
N TRP A 207 4.99 11.78 -2.70
CA TRP A 207 6.06 12.42 -3.45
C TRP A 207 5.98 12.06 -4.95
N LEU A 208 5.92 10.77 -5.28
CA LEU A 208 5.91 10.29 -6.66
C LEU A 208 4.77 10.91 -7.47
N TRP A 209 3.56 10.94 -6.91
CA TRP A 209 2.40 11.56 -7.55
C TRP A 209 2.64 13.03 -7.88
N ARG A 210 3.09 13.83 -6.90
CA ARG A 210 3.34 15.26 -7.10
C ARG A 210 4.42 15.51 -8.15
N SER A 211 5.49 14.72 -8.12
CA SER A 211 6.58 14.83 -9.09
C SER A 211 6.13 14.42 -10.49
N GLN A 212 5.33 13.37 -10.64
CA GLN A 212 4.79 12.97 -11.94
C GLN A 212 3.83 13.99 -12.50
N SER A 213 2.94 14.55 -11.68
CA SER A 213 2.05 15.64 -12.12
C SER A 213 2.83 16.87 -12.59
N ALA A 214 3.97 17.17 -11.98
CA ALA A 214 4.82 18.27 -12.39
C ALA A 214 5.60 17.98 -13.68
N VAL A 215 6.18 16.78 -13.81
CA VAL A 215 6.96 16.38 -15.00
C VAL A 215 6.08 16.28 -16.24
N HIS A 216 4.83 15.81 -16.09
CA HIS A 216 3.90 15.58 -17.20
C HIS A 216 2.81 16.64 -17.32
N SER A 217 3.00 17.84 -16.73
CA SER A 217 1.94 18.83 -16.64
C SER A 217 1.45 19.28 -18.01
N GLU A 218 2.35 19.42 -18.98
CA GLU A 218 2.01 19.87 -20.34
C GLU A 218 1.24 18.79 -21.11
N GLU A 219 1.69 17.53 -21.05
CA GLU A 219 1.02 16.41 -21.70
C GLU A 219 -0.37 16.17 -21.10
N ILE A 220 -0.48 16.24 -19.77
CA ILE A 220 -1.74 16.08 -19.05
C ILE A 220 -2.71 17.21 -19.43
N GLU A 221 -2.24 18.45 -19.49
CA GLU A 221 -3.08 19.60 -19.87
C GLU A 221 -3.57 19.48 -21.31
N ALA A 222 -2.70 19.10 -22.24
CA ALA A 222 -3.08 18.86 -23.64
C ALA A 222 -4.15 17.76 -23.76
N ALA A 223 -4.03 16.67 -22.99
CA ALA A 223 -5.04 15.62 -22.96
C ALA A 223 -6.36 16.10 -22.31
N ASN A 224 -6.30 16.95 -21.28
CA ASN A 224 -7.49 17.51 -20.65
C ASN A 224 -8.27 18.45 -21.58
N ILE A 225 -7.58 19.28 -22.38
CA ILE A 225 -8.22 20.12 -23.39
C ILE A 225 -9.05 19.26 -24.37
N LEU A 226 -8.47 18.17 -24.88
CA LEU A 226 -9.19 17.23 -25.76
C LEU A 226 -10.40 16.59 -25.06
N ARG A 227 -10.28 16.25 -23.78
CA ARG A 227 -11.37 15.68 -22.97
C ARG A 227 -12.49 16.68 -22.73
N ASP A 228 -12.16 17.95 -22.50
CA ASP A 228 -13.15 19.00 -22.29
C ASP A 228 -13.90 19.32 -23.60
N GLU A 229 -13.20 19.34 -24.75
CA GLU A 229 -13.83 19.44 -26.06
C GLU A 229 -14.77 18.25 -26.34
N ALA A 230 -14.31 17.02 -26.08
CA ALA A 230 -15.11 15.81 -26.24
C ALA A 230 -16.35 15.83 -25.32
N ARG A 231 -16.19 16.30 -24.09
CA ARG A 231 -17.28 16.43 -23.12
C ARG A 231 -18.30 17.46 -23.58
N ALA A 232 -17.87 18.65 -24.00
CA ALA A 232 -18.77 19.69 -24.49
C ALA A 232 -19.57 19.20 -25.72
N LEU A 233 -18.91 18.51 -26.64
CA LEU A 233 -19.55 17.94 -27.82
C LEU A 233 -20.52 16.79 -27.47
N HIS A 234 -20.17 15.94 -26.51
CA HIS A 234 -21.08 14.93 -25.98
C HIS A 234 -22.32 15.56 -25.34
N GLU A 235 -22.13 16.58 -24.48
CA GLU A 235 -23.25 17.27 -23.81
C GLU A 235 -24.19 17.97 -24.79
N ASP A 236 -23.66 18.49 -25.91
CA ASP A 236 -24.47 19.04 -27.00
C ASP A 236 -25.28 17.95 -27.75
N LEU A 237 -24.67 16.80 -28.03
CA LEU A 237 -25.32 15.71 -28.77
C LEU A 237 -26.36 14.95 -27.96
N TYR A 238 -26.09 14.76 -26.67
CA TYR A 238 -26.75 13.76 -25.84
C TYR A 238 -27.37 14.35 -24.56
N GLY A 239 -27.10 15.63 -24.28
CA GLY A 239 -27.42 16.25 -23.00
C GLY A 239 -26.38 15.91 -21.92
N PRO A 240 -26.53 16.50 -20.72
CA PRO A 240 -25.57 16.31 -19.64
C PRO A 240 -25.47 14.85 -19.22
N ILE A 241 -24.25 14.36 -19.02
CA ILE A 241 -23.95 12.95 -18.68
C ILE A 241 -24.74 12.47 -17.44
N HIS A 242 -25.01 13.34 -16.47
CA HIS A 242 -25.79 13.01 -15.27
C HIS A 242 -27.30 12.80 -15.51
N LYS A 243 -27.86 13.21 -16.66
CA LYS A 243 -29.28 13.01 -17.00
C LYS A 243 -29.56 11.70 -17.74
N GLN A 244 -28.52 10.96 -18.16
CA GLN A 244 -28.68 9.72 -18.94
C GLN A 244 -28.58 8.44 -18.11
N MET A 245 -28.27 8.54 -16.82
CA MET A 245 -28.20 7.42 -15.87
C MET A 245 -29.37 7.43 -14.85
N SER A 246 -30.42 8.18 -15.15
CA SER A 246 -31.72 8.17 -14.46
C SER A 246 -32.76 7.46 -15.30
#